data_AF-W4UY09-F1
#
_entry.id   AF-W4UY09-F1
#
_cell.length_a   1.000
_cell.length_b   1.000
_cell.length_c   1.000
_cell.angle_alpha   90.00
_cell.angle_beta   90.00
_cell.angle_gamma   90.00
#
_symmetry.space_group_name_H-M   'P 1'
#
loop_
_entity.id
_entity.type
_entity.pdbx_description
1 polymer ?
#
loop_
_entity_poly.entity_id
_entity_poly.type
_entity_poly.pdbx_seq_one_letter_code
_entity_poly.pdbx_strand_id
1 'polypeptide(L)'
;MGALILDGFCDGIFLFNQGSLSHATVDATAFGILQAGRIRTSKTEYISCPGCGRTLYDLEKTIARVKAATSHLTGLKIGIMGCIVNGPGEMADADYGYVGAGRGKISLYKGKVCIDKNIPEEEAVERLLEFIRNDLKKKSDIG
;
A
#
# COMPACT_ATOMS: atom_id res chain seq x y z
N MET A 1 -8.72 -4.68 22.22
CA MET A 1 -9.38 -4.14 21.01
C MET A 1 -9.06 -4.96 19.77
N GLY A 2 -7.78 -5.19 19.42
CA GLY A 2 -7.42 -6.00 18.25
C GLY A 2 -8.05 -7.41 18.23
N ALA A 3 -7.96 -8.16 19.34
CA ALA A 3 -8.57 -9.49 19.43
C ALA A 3 -10.10 -9.47 19.17
N LEU A 4 -10.83 -8.56 19.82
CA LEU A 4 -12.29 -8.44 19.63
C LEU A 4 -12.69 -8.11 18.18
N ILE A 5 -11.88 -7.32 17.48
CA ILE A 5 -12.05 -7.00 16.06
C ILE A 5 -11.82 -8.25 15.19
N LEU A 6 -10.74 -8.97 15.44
CA LEU A 6 -10.39 -10.17 14.67
C LEU A 6 -11.36 -11.33 14.90
N ASP A 7 -11.90 -11.45 16.11
CA ASP A 7 -12.87 -12.47 16.49
C ASP A 7 -14.31 -12.12 16.03
N GLY A 8 -14.51 -10.96 15.38
CA GLY A 8 -15.80 -10.54 14.85
C GLY A 8 -16.79 -10.00 15.89
N PHE A 9 -16.34 -9.68 17.10
CA PHE A 9 -17.16 -9.16 18.19
C PHE A 9 -17.22 -7.62 18.24
N CYS A 10 -16.88 -6.94 17.15
CA CYS A 10 -16.77 -5.49 17.11
C CYS A 10 -17.38 -4.90 15.83
N ASP A 11 -18.59 -4.34 15.94
CA ASP A 11 -19.29 -3.67 14.83
C ASP A 11 -18.84 -2.22 14.60
N GLY A 12 -18.24 -1.59 15.62
CA GLY A 12 -17.81 -0.21 15.56
C GLY A 12 -16.94 0.18 16.76
N ILE A 13 -16.23 1.29 16.62
CA ILE A 13 -15.40 1.84 17.69
C ILE A 13 -15.70 3.32 17.89
N PHE A 14 -15.63 3.76 19.14
CA PHE A 14 -15.67 5.16 19.52
C PHE A 14 -14.41 5.45 20.33
N LEU A 15 -13.63 6.45 19.91
CA LEU A 15 -12.41 6.84 20.59
C LEU A 15 -12.69 8.02 21.51
N PHE A 16 -12.66 7.77 22.81
CA PHE A 16 -12.75 8.82 23.82
C PHE A 16 -11.36 9.43 24.06
N ASN A 17 -11.21 10.72 23.75
CA ASN A 17 -9.98 11.47 23.95
C ASN A 17 -10.19 12.56 25.01
N GLN A 18 -9.54 12.42 26.17
CA GLN A 18 -9.52 13.43 27.24
C GLN A 18 -8.41 14.48 27.06
N GLY A 19 -7.56 14.34 26.04
CA GLY A 19 -6.48 15.28 25.72
C GLY A 19 -6.90 16.33 24.69
N SER A 20 -5.94 17.13 24.23
CA SER A 20 -6.14 18.24 23.31
C SER A 20 -6.11 17.88 21.82
N LEU A 21 -6.16 16.59 21.48
CA LEU A 21 -6.18 16.17 20.07
C LEU A 21 -7.46 16.65 19.38
N SER A 22 -7.32 17.09 18.13
CA SER A 22 -8.45 17.52 17.31
C SER A 22 -9.38 16.35 16.98
N HIS A 23 -10.67 16.64 16.75
CA HIS A 23 -11.64 15.65 16.27
C HIS A 23 -11.17 14.97 14.98
N ALA A 24 -10.56 15.71 14.05
CA ALA A 24 -10.02 15.14 12.82
C ALA A 24 -8.93 14.08 13.07
N THR A 25 -8.06 14.29 14.07
CA THR A 25 -7.04 13.32 14.47
C THR A 25 -7.68 12.08 15.11
N VAL A 26 -8.70 12.28 15.95
CA VAL A 26 -9.44 11.19 16.58
C VAL A 26 -10.14 10.34 15.52
N ASP A 27 -10.84 10.96 14.58
CA ASP A 27 -11.53 10.28 13.49
C ASP A 27 -10.56 9.52 12.57
N ALA A 28 -9.45 10.16 12.18
CA ALA A 28 -8.41 9.52 11.37
C ALA A 28 -7.79 8.31 12.08
N THR A 29 -7.65 8.38 13.41
CA THR A 29 -7.17 7.27 14.23
C THR A 29 -8.20 6.13 14.28
N ALA A 30 -9.49 6.45 14.48
CA ALA A 30 -10.57 5.45 14.48
C ALA A 30 -10.64 4.71 13.14
N PHE A 31 -10.64 5.44 12.02
CA PHE A 31 -10.60 4.83 10.68
C PHE A 31 -9.33 4.01 10.44
N GLY A 32 -8.19 4.46 10.98
CA GLY A 32 -6.94 3.70 10.95
C GLY A 32 -7.04 2.34 11.66
N ILE A 33 -7.65 2.30 12.85
CA ILE A 33 -7.85 1.06 13.61
C ILE A 33 -8.79 0.11 12.86
N LEU A 34 -9.92 0.62 12.35
CA LEU A 34 -10.88 -0.18 11.57
C LEU A 34 -10.27 -0.74 10.29
N GLN A 35 -9.41 0.03 9.61
CA GLN A 35 -8.71 -0.42 8.42
C GLN A 35 -7.64 -1.48 8.75
N ALA A 36 -6.89 -1.32 9.84
CA ALA A 36 -5.92 -2.31 10.28
C ALA A 36 -6.58 -3.66 10.63
N GLY A 37 -7.79 -3.63 11.17
CA GLY A 37 -8.61 -4.82 11.41
C GLY A 37 -9.33 -5.39 10.19
N ARG A 38 -9.13 -4.81 8.99
CA ARG A 38 -9.83 -5.18 7.74
C ARG A 38 -11.36 -5.09 7.82
N ILE A 39 -11.91 -4.30 8.76
CA ILE A 39 -13.36 -4.07 8.90
C ILE A 39 -13.84 -3.00 7.92
N ARG A 40 -13.05 -1.94 7.72
CA ARG A 40 -13.41 -0.84 6.81
C ARG A 40 -12.20 -0.24 6.13
N THR A 41 -12.18 -0.27 4.80
CA THR A 41 -11.15 0.40 4.00
C THR A 41 -11.57 1.84 3.72
N SER A 42 -10.76 2.79 4.19
CA SER A 42 -11.05 4.24 4.10
C SER A 42 -10.05 4.99 3.21
N LYS A 43 -8.84 4.44 3.05
CA LYS A 43 -7.75 5.00 2.25
C LYS A 43 -6.93 3.89 1.61
N THR A 44 -6.13 4.23 0.60
CA THR A 44 -5.12 3.31 0.07
C THR A 44 -4.22 2.82 1.20
N GLU A 45 -4.01 1.51 1.25
CA GLU A 45 -3.13 0.83 2.17
C GLU A 45 -1.76 0.63 1.52
N TYR A 46 -0.70 0.90 2.28
CA TYR A 46 0.67 0.75 1.81
C TYR A 46 1.38 -0.30 2.65
N ILE A 47 1.84 -1.35 1.99
CA ILE A 47 2.61 -2.43 2.59
C ILE A 47 4.05 -2.22 2.18
N SER A 48 4.97 -2.08 3.14
CA SER A 48 6.38 -1.85 2.80
C SER A 48 7.29 -2.63 3.74
N CYS A 49 8.38 -3.17 3.19
CA CYS A 49 9.45 -3.70 4.01
C CYS A 49 10.21 -2.53 4.69
N PRO A 50 10.84 -2.74 5.86
CA PRO A 50 11.66 -1.71 6.51
C PRO A 50 12.94 -1.36 5.74
N GLY A 51 13.25 -2.08 4.67
CA GLY A 51 14.56 -2.05 3.99
C GLY A 51 15.55 -3.00 4.65
N CYS A 52 16.57 -3.42 3.88
CA CYS A 52 17.67 -4.25 4.37
C CYS A 52 18.92 -4.05 3.50
N GLY A 53 20.02 -4.75 3.78
CA GLY A 53 21.24 -4.68 2.96
C GLY A 53 21.08 -5.11 1.48
N ARG A 54 19.92 -5.67 1.11
CA ARG A 54 19.57 -6.01 -0.29
C ARG A 54 18.80 -4.90 -1.01
N THR A 55 18.44 -3.82 -0.31
CA THR A 55 17.76 -2.67 -0.90
C THR A 55 18.78 -1.84 -1.66
N LEU A 56 18.66 -1.79 -2.99
CA LEU A 56 19.63 -1.17 -3.89
C LEU A 56 19.13 0.15 -4.51
N TYR A 57 18.11 0.76 -3.88
CA TYR A 57 17.51 2.02 -4.28
C TYR A 57 17.01 2.79 -3.06
N ASP A 58 16.60 4.05 -3.24
CA ASP A 58 16.08 4.87 -2.14
C ASP A 58 14.61 4.51 -1.85
N LEU A 59 14.43 3.53 -0.95
CA LEU A 59 13.13 3.01 -0.56
C LEU A 59 12.26 4.08 0.13
N GLU A 60 12.84 4.88 1.04
CA GLU A 60 12.09 5.89 1.79
C GLU A 60 11.53 6.96 0.85
N LYS A 61 12.38 7.49 -0.03
CA LYS A 61 11.97 8.47 -1.05
C LYS A 61 10.93 7.89 -1.99
N THR A 62 11.06 6.62 -2.37
CA THR A 62 10.08 5.94 -3.22
C THR A 62 8.74 5.77 -2.53
N ILE A 63 8.73 5.38 -1.24
CA ILE A 63 7.50 5.28 -0.45
C ILE A 63 6.78 6.63 -0.41
N ALA A 64 7.52 7.73 -0.18
CA ALA A 64 6.96 9.07 -0.18
C ALA A 64 6.37 9.45 -1.55
N ARG A 65 7.10 9.18 -2.65
CA ARG A 65 6.65 9.44 -4.04
C ARG A 65 5.37 8.68 -4.36
N VAL A 66 5.33 7.38 -4.10
CA VAL A 66 4.17 6.52 -4.39
C VAL A 66 2.97 6.97 -3.54
N LYS A 67 3.16 7.22 -2.24
CA LYS A 67 2.10 7.72 -1.36
C LYS A 67 1.52 9.04 -1.84
N ALA A 68 2.36 10.01 -2.19
CA ALA A 68 1.90 11.31 -2.71
C ALA A 68 1.07 11.11 -3.98
N ALA A 69 1.56 10.31 -4.91
CA ALA A 69 0.92 10.10 -6.21
C ALA A 69 -0.36 9.25 -6.15
N THR A 70 -0.54 8.40 -5.14
CA THR A 70 -1.70 7.48 -5.02
C THR A 70 -2.63 7.79 -3.84
N SER A 71 -2.36 8.84 -3.06
CA SER A 71 -3.15 9.26 -1.89
C SER A 71 -4.64 9.53 -2.18
N HIS A 72 -4.98 9.95 -3.40
CA HIS A 72 -6.34 10.23 -3.84
C HIS A 72 -7.15 8.98 -4.17
N LEU A 73 -6.49 7.83 -4.30
CA LEU A 73 -7.14 6.54 -4.56
C LEU A 73 -7.60 5.92 -3.24
N THR A 74 -8.70 5.17 -3.28
CA THR A 74 -9.27 4.47 -2.13
C THR A 74 -9.49 2.99 -2.47
N GLY A 75 -9.50 2.14 -1.45
CA GLY A 75 -9.79 0.72 -1.64
C GLY A 75 -8.66 -0.12 -2.25
N LEU A 76 -7.46 0.45 -2.44
CA LEU A 76 -6.31 -0.24 -3.02
C LEU A 76 -5.27 -0.61 -1.97
N LYS A 77 -4.55 -1.69 -2.23
CA LYS A 77 -3.35 -2.11 -1.48
C LYS A 77 -2.13 -2.07 -2.38
N ILE A 78 -1.12 -1.29 -2.00
CA ILE A 78 0.11 -1.12 -2.77
C ILE A 78 1.32 -1.60 -1.95
N GLY A 79 2.02 -2.61 -2.45
CA GLY A 79 3.26 -3.13 -1.91
C GLY A 79 4.47 -2.37 -2.45
N ILE A 80 5.38 -1.93 -1.57
CA ILE A 80 6.64 -1.26 -1.93
C ILE A 80 7.79 -1.99 -1.24
N MET A 81 8.56 -2.75 -2.02
CA MET A 81 9.49 -3.75 -1.53
C MET A 81 10.91 -3.46 -1.98
N GLY A 82 11.84 -3.42 -1.02
CA GLY A 82 13.24 -3.08 -1.26
C GLY A 82 14.01 -4.10 -2.09
N CYS A 83 13.57 -5.37 -2.13
CA CYS A 83 14.25 -6.42 -2.89
C CYS A 83 13.28 -7.49 -3.41
N ILE A 84 13.70 -8.17 -4.47
CA ILE A 84 12.96 -9.24 -5.14
C ILE A 84 12.88 -10.54 -4.35
N VAL A 85 13.74 -10.73 -3.35
CA VAL A 85 13.88 -12.01 -2.65
C VAL A 85 12.66 -12.29 -1.77
N ASN A 86 12.35 -11.38 -0.85
CA ASN A 86 11.18 -11.50 0.02
C ASN A 86 10.00 -10.64 -0.45
N GLY A 87 10.25 -9.63 -1.29
CA GLY A 87 9.25 -8.65 -1.72
C GLY A 87 7.93 -9.26 -2.21
N PRO A 88 7.94 -10.18 -3.19
CA PRO A 88 6.72 -10.82 -3.69
C PRO A 88 5.94 -11.62 -2.64
N GLY A 89 6.62 -12.15 -1.62
CA GLY A 89 5.98 -12.84 -0.49
C GLY A 89 5.37 -11.87 0.52
N GLU A 90 6.12 -10.84 0.91
CA GLU A 90 5.69 -9.82 1.88
C GLU A 90 4.51 -8.99 1.36
N MET A 91 4.39 -8.80 0.04
CA MET A 91 3.28 -8.08 -0.59
C MET A 91 2.20 -8.98 -1.19
N ALA A 92 2.13 -10.26 -0.79
CA ALA A 92 1.19 -11.24 -1.37
C ALA A 92 -0.28 -10.80 -1.36
N ASP A 93 -0.66 -9.99 -0.37
CA ASP A 93 -2.02 -9.45 -0.16
C ASP A 93 -2.23 -8.09 -0.84
N ALA A 94 -1.23 -7.55 -1.54
CA ALA A 94 -1.33 -6.28 -2.26
C ALA A 94 -1.97 -6.47 -3.64
N ASP A 95 -2.72 -5.48 -4.11
CA ASP A 95 -3.25 -5.46 -5.47
C ASP A 95 -2.14 -5.15 -6.48
N TYR A 96 -1.25 -4.23 -6.10
CA TYR A 96 -0.16 -3.72 -6.92
C TYR A 96 1.16 -3.78 -6.16
N GLY A 97 2.26 -4.04 -6.85
CA GLY A 97 3.58 -4.13 -6.24
C GLY A 97 4.65 -3.34 -6.99
N TYR A 98 5.52 -2.67 -6.23
CA TYR A 98 6.74 -2.02 -6.68
C TYR A 98 7.92 -2.71 -5.97
N VAL A 99 8.77 -3.43 -6.71
CA VAL A 99 9.79 -4.30 -6.12
C VAL A 99 11.16 -4.01 -6.69
N GLY A 100 12.15 -3.76 -5.82
CA GLY A 100 13.55 -3.64 -6.22
C GLY A 100 14.09 -4.94 -6.83
N ALA A 101 14.45 -4.89 -8.11
CA ALA A 101 15.02 -6.02 -8.85
C ALA A 101 16.55 -5.97 -8.95
N GLY A 102 17.14 -4.80 -8.70
CA GLY A 102 18.56 -4.55 -8.72
C GLY A 102 18.85 -3.06 -8.55
N ARG A 103 20.13 -2.67 -8.64
CA ARG A 103 20.51 -1.26 -8.59
C ARG A 103 19.90 -0.50 -9.77
N GLY A 104 19.12 0.55 -9.47
CA GLY A 104 18.39 1.35 -10.47
C GLY A 104 17.34 0.58 -11.26
N LYS A 105 16.92 -0.61 -10.79
CA LYS A 105 16.00 -1.50 -11.51
C LYS A 105 14.85 -1.94 -10.63
N ILE A 106 13.65 -1.74 -11.12
CA ILE A 106 12.40 -2.06 -10.43
C ILE A 106 11.62 -3.08 -11.26
N SER A 107 10.76 -3.86 -10.61
CA SER A 107 9.75 -4.67 -11.27
C SER A 107 8.38 -4.38 -10.68
N LEU A 108 7.37 -4.28 -11.53
CA LEU A 108 5.99 -4.03 -11.17
C LEU A 108 5.20 -5.34 -11.14
N TYR A 109 4.26 -5.42 -10.21
CA TYR A 109 3.45 -6.62 -9.98
C TYR A 109 1.96 -6.28 -9.90
N LYS A 110 1.12 -7.21 -10.35
CA LYS A 110 -0.31 -7.29 -10.04
C LYS A 110 -0.54 -8.52 -9.16
N GLY A 111 -0.83 -8.32 -7.88
CA GLY A 111 -0.72 -9.38 -6.89
C GLY A 111 0.67 -10.01 -6.91
N LYS A 112 0.74 -11.31 -7.21
CA LYS A 112 2.00 -12.07 -7.31
C LYS A 112 2.57 -12.15 -8.74
N VAL A 113 1.86 -11.62 -9.73
CA VAL A 113 2.26 -11.72 -11.15
C VAL A 113 3.13 -10.53 -11.51
N CYS A 114 4.38 -10.79 -11.93
CA CYS A 114 5.26 -9.76 -12.47
C CYS A 114 4.76 -9.35 -13.85
N ILE A 115 4.47 -8.06 -14.03
CA ILE A 115 3.89 -7.51 -15.26
C ILE A 115 4.89 -6.69 -16.07
N ASP A 116 5.86 -6.07 -15.40
CA ASP A 116 6.91 -5.27 -16.01
C ASP A 116 8.19 -5.45 -15.20
N LYS A 117 9.29 -5.79 -15.86
CA LYS A 117 10.49 -6.31 -15.19
C LYS A 117 11.70 -5.48 -15.56
N ASN A 118 12.52 -5.17 -14.56
CA ASN A 118 13.79 -4.45 -14.69
C ASN A 118 13.66 -3.07 -15.34
N ILE A 119 12.59 -2.35 -15.05
CA ILE A 119 12.40 -0.97 -15.50
C ILE A 119 13.32 -0.01 -14.73
N PRO A 120 13.76 1.09 -15.37
CA PRO A 120 14.49 2.16 -14.68
C PRO A 120 13.69 2.69 -13.49
N GLU A 121 14.37 2.89 -12.35
CA GLU A 121 13.77 3.40 -11.11
C GLU A 121 13.08 4.75 -11.30
N GLU A 122 13.66 5.59 -12.14
CA GLU A 122 13.23 6.96 -12.43
C GLU A 122 11.80 6.97 -12.99
N GLU A 123 11.52 6.08 -13.95
CA GLU A 123 10.23 5.93 -14.65
C GLU A 123 9.24 5.04 -13.88
N ALA A 124 9.72 4.25 -12.92
CA ALA A 124 8.93 3.16 -12.33
C ALA A 124 7.67 3.63 -11.61
N VAL A 125 7.71 4.82 -10.99
CA VAL A 125 6.53 5.39 -10.31
C VAL A 125 5.47 5.81 -11.34
N GLU A 126 5.86 6.46 -12.44
CA GLU A 126 4.90 6.83 -13.49
C GLU A 126 4.26 5.59 -14.13
N ARG A 127 5.08 4.57 -14.44
CA ARG A 127 4.58 3.31 -14.99
C ARG A 127 3.62 2.59 -14.05
N LEU A 128 3.88 2.61 -12.74
CA LEU A 128 2.96 2.07 -11.74
C LEU A 128 1.59 2.81 -11.78
N LEU A 129 1.61 4.13 -11.84
CA LEU A 129 0.38 4.94 -11.89
C LEU A 129 -0.42 4.68 -13.17
N GLU A 130 0.26 4.63 -14.31
CA GLU A 130 -0.35 4.31 -15.58
C GLU A 130 -0.99 2.91 -15.55
N PHE A 131 -0.26 1.93 -15.00
CA PHE A 131 -0.77 0.58 -14.82
C PHE A 131 -2.04 0.55 -13.96
N ILE A 132 -2.03 1.19 -12.79
CA ILE A 132 -3.19 1.26 -11.89
C ILE A 132 -4.38 1.90 -12.62
N ARG A 133 -4.19 3.04 -13.30
CA ARG A 133 -5.27 3.73 -14.03
C ARG A 133 -5.88 2.85 -15.12
N ASN A 134 -5.05 2.15 -15.88
CA ASN A 134 -5.51 1.29 -16.96
C ASN A 134 -6.24 0.05 -16.42
N ASP A 135 -5.79 -0.52 -15.30
CA ASP A 135 -6.45 -1.66 -14.68
C ASP A 135 -7.82 -1.29 -14.09
N LEU A 136 -7.93 -0.11 -13.47
CA LEU A 136 -9.20 0.40 -12.93
C LEU A 136 -10.23 0.69 -14.02
N LYS A 137 -9.83 1.25 -15.16
CA LYS A 137 -10.73 1.46 -16.31
C LYS A 137 -11.26 0.14 -16.88
N LYS A 138 -10.40 -0.87 -17.02
CA LYS A 138 -10.83 -2.19 -17.50
C LYS A 138 -11.86 -2.83 -16.57
N LYS A 139 -11.75 -2.62 -15.25
CA LYS A 139 -12.75 -3.12 -14.29
C LYS A 139 -14.10 -2.41 -14.42
N SER A 140 -14.13 -1.12 -14.74
CA SER A 140 -15.40 -0.38 -14.93
C SER A 140 -16.13 -0.75 -16.22
N ASP A 141 -15.42 -1.23 -17.24
CA ASP A 141 -16.02 -1.60 -18.53
C ASP A 141 -16.60 -3.03 -18.55
N ILE A 142 -16.32 -3.84 -17.51
CA ILE A 142 -16.72 -5.26 -17.41
C ILE A 142 -17.80 -5.47 -16.33
N GLY A 143 -18.11 -4.44 -15.53
CA GLY A 143 -19.13 -4.47 -14.47
C GLY A 143 -20.42 -3.78 -14.89
#